data_AF-A0A3N5RCJ5-F1
#
_entry.id   AF-A0A3N5RCJ5-F1
#
_cell.length_a   1.000
_cell.length_b   1.000
_cell.length_c   1.000
_cell.angle_alpha   90.00
_cell.angle_beta   90.00
_cell.angle_gamma   90.00
#
_symmetry.space_group_name_H-M   'P 1'
#
loop_
_entity.id
_entity.type
_entity.pdbx_description
1 polymer ?
#
loop_
_entity_poly.entity_id
_entity_poly.type
_entity_poly.pdbx_seq_one_letter_code
_entity_poly.pdbx_strand_id
1 'polypeptide(L)'
;MTTEMKSKIRPIYSELQGYLSQAPKSNNIIYEEACWNQVNQTIAELKTVCGISFDKFLIEPHKDSKEQYVERDTFRLILGGLISRLHGEYFSDELAPFRGMPSTIKTQNEQQIKSVQMFLDIQSKIIDSSKQFDEGSKEKKFIDKLKGSLSTVSNVNDLIKLCLKLAEEFGVGLATVLKIFS
;
A
#
# COMPACT_ATOMS: atom_id res chain seq x y z
N MET A 1 -26.87 22.02 -12.85
CA MET A 1 -26.94 21.59 -11.44
C MET A 1 -27.09 22.84 -10.59
N THR A 2 -28.04 22.88 -9.65
CA THR A 2 -28.40 24.11 -8.93
C THR A 2 -27.35 24.47 -7.88
N THR A 3 -26.94 25.74 -7.86
CA THR A 3 -26.06 26.35 -6.84
C THR A 3 -26.49 26.02 -5.41
N GLU A 4 -27.79 25.81 -5.22
CA GLU A 4 -28.42 25.39 -3.97
C GLU A 4 -27.95 24.01 -3.48
N MET A 5 -27.79 23.03 -4.37
CA MET A 5 -27.34 21.69 -4.00
C MET A 5 -25.86 21.69 -3.60
N LYS A 6 -25.04 22.46 -4.33
CA LYS A 6 -23.62 22.68 -3.97
C LYS A 6 -23.50 23.33 -2.58
N SER A 7 -24.40 24.25 -2.23
CA SER A 7 -24.45 24.88 -0.90
C SER A 7 -24.85 23.89 0.21
N LYS A 8 -25.77 22.96 -0.06
CA LYS A 8 -26.20 21.94 0.91
C LYS A 8 -25.18 20.84 1.12
N ILE A 9 -24.43 20.48 0.08
CA ILE A 9 -23.41 19.41 0.14
C ILE A 9 -22.09 19.92 0.73
N ARG A 10 -21.76 21.20 0.59
CA ARG A 10 -20.47 21.74 1.04
C ARG A 10 -20.17 21.48 2.53
N PRO A 11 -21.09 21.67 3.49
CA PRO A 11 -20.82 21.36 4.89
C PRO A 11 -20.47 19.88 5.12
N ILE A 12 -21.27 18.97 4.54
CA ILE A 12 -21.05 17.52 4.61
C ILE A 12 -19.71 17.13 3.97
N TYR A 13 -19.40 17.73 2.81
CA TYR A 13 -18.13 17.51 2.13
C TYR A 13 -16.93 17.92 2.98
N SER A 14 -16.98 19.09 3.63
CA SER A 14 -15.93 19.56 4.54
C SER A 14 -15.80 18.69 5.79
N GLU A 15 -16.91 18.19 6.32
CA GLU A 15 -16.93 17.28 7.46
C GLU A 15 -16.23 15.95 7.13
N LEU A 16 -16.55 15.35 5.98
CA LEU A 16 -15.89 14.14 5.48
C LEU A 16 -14.38 14.33 5.29
N GLN A 17 -13.95 15.50 4.79
CA GLN A 17 -12.52 15.86 4.73
C GLN A 17 -11.88 15.93 6.13
N GLY A 18 -12.61 16.50 7.10
CA GLY A 18 -12.23 16.53 8.51
C GLY A 18 -11.96 15.14 9.06
N TYR A 19 -12.89 14.19 8.87
CA TYR A 19 -12.72 12.80 9.29
C TYR A 19 -11.48 12.14 8.70
N LEU A 20 -11.23 12.34 7.40
CA LEU A 20 -10.05 11.76 6.76
C LEU A 20 -8.74 12.37 7.27
N SER A 21 -8.75 13.66 7.63
CA SER A 21 -7.59 14.37 8.18
C SER A 21 -7.23 13.90 9.59
N GLN A 22 -8.23 13.51 10.37
CA GLN A 22 -8.09 13.02 11.75
C GLN A 22 -7.87 11.51 11.82
N ALA A 23 -8.07 10.78 10.72
CA ALA A 23 -7.87 9.33 10.68
C ALA A 23 -6.47 8.94 11.20
N PRO A 24 -6.35 7.90 12.06
CA PRO A 24 -5.10 7.50 12.69
C PRO A 24 -3.98 7.31 11.66
N LYS A 25 -2.78 7.86 11.92
CA LYS A 25 -1.65 7.78 10.98
C LYS A 25 -0.75 6.55 11.19
N SER A 26 -0.64 6.05 12.42
CA SER A 26 0.33 5.01 12.79
C SER A 26 -0.28 3.63 12.99
N ASN A 27 -1.53 3.53 13.44
CA ASN A 27 -2.18 2.25 13.72
C ASN A 27 -2.90 1.73 12.47
N ASN A 28 -2.67 0.45 12.12
CA ASN A 28 -3.35 -0.19 11.00
C ASN A 28 -4.81 -0.56 11.32
N ILE A 29 -5.19 -0.59 12.60
CA ILE A 29 -6.51 -1.02 13.05
C ILE A 29 -7.17 0.10 13.85
N ILE A 30 -8.45 0.32 13.58
CA ILE A 30 -9.33 1.24 14.28
C ILE A 30 -10.36 0.39 15.02
N TYR A 31 -10.33 0.42 16.36
CA TYR A 31 -11.29 -0.29 17.22
C TYR A 31 -12.42 0.61 17.72
N GLU A 32 -12.24 1.93 17.61
CA GLU A 32 -13.20 2.90 18.12
C GLU A 32 -14.41 3.01 17.19
N GLU A 33 -15.53 2.43 17.64
CA GLU A 33 -16.76 2.33 16.86
C GLU A 33 -17.29 3.69 16.38
N ALA A 34 -17.09 4.73 17.20
CA ALA A 34 -17.46 6.09 16.87
C ALA A 34 -16.82 6.56 15.54
N CYS A 35 -15.60 6.12 15.22
CA CYS A 35 -14.91 6.55 14.00
C CYS A 35 -15.66 6.18 12.71
N TRP A 36 -16.17 4.95 12.60
CA TRP A 36 -16.89 4.54 11.38
C TRP A 36 -18.39 4.79 11.46
N ASN A 37 -18.99 4.75 12.67
CA ASN A 37 -20.39 5.10 12.83
C ASN A 37 -20.67 6.55 12.47
N GLN A 38 -19.80 7.47 12.88
CA GLN A 38 -19.98 8.89 12.56
C GLN A 38 -19.89 9.15 11.05
N VAL A 39 -18.95 8.51 10.35
CA VAL A 39 -18.87 8.57 8.88
C VAL A 39 -20.14 8.00 8.23
N ASN A 40 -20.61 6.83 8.68
CA ASN A 40 -21.82 6.20 8.13
C ASN A 40 -23.08 7.05 8.36
N GLN A 41 -23.17 7.76 9.50
CA GLN A 41 -24.24 8.72 9.76
C GLN A 41 -24.18 9.91 8.80
N THR A 42 -23.01 10.51 8.59
CA THR A 42 -22.81 11.58 7.61
C THR A 42 -23.14 11.13 6.18
N ILE A 43 -22.86 9.86 5.83
CA ILE A 43 -23.27 9.26 4.53
C ILE A 43 -24.80 9.15 4.42
N ALA A 44 -25.50 8.80 5.50
CA ALA A 44 -26.96 8.75 5.52
C ALA A 44 -27.59 10.15 5.38
N GLU A 45 -26.98 11.17 5.99
CA GLU A 45 -27.36 12.58 5.78
C GLU A 45 -27.16 12.99 4.31
N LEU A 46 -26.00 12.66 3.73
CA LEU A 46 -25.70 12.93 2.33
C LEU A 46 -26.71 12.29 1.37
N LYS A 47 -27.14 11.04 1.66
CA LYS A 47 -28.21 10.34 0.91
C LYS A 47 -29.54 11.10 0.98
N THR A 48 -29.86 11.66 2.14
CA THR A 48 -31.07 12.48 2.34
C THR A 48 -31.00 13.78 1.54
N VAL A 49 -29.84 14.45 1.51
CA VAL A 49 -29.64 15.72 0.79
C VAL A 49 -29.63 15.53 -0.72
N CYS A 50 -28.97 14.49 -1.22
CA CYS A 50 -28.77 14.30 -2.66
C CYS A 50 -29.89 13.47 -3.32
N GLY A 51 -30.67 12.72 -2.53
CA GLY A 51 -31.64 11.75 -3.05
C GLY A 51 -30.99 10.56 -3.77
N ILE A 52 -29.67 10.38 -3.63
CA ILE A 52 -28.89 9.32 -4.29
C ILE A 52 -28.29 8.42 -3.21
N SER A 53 -28.28 7.11 -3.46
CA SER A 53 -27.63 6.15 -2.56
C SER A 53 -26.09 6.24 -2.66
N PHE A 54 -25.46 6.30 -1.48
CA PHE A 54 -24.02 6.19 -1.28
C PHE A 54 -23.67 4.91 -0.51
N ASP A 55 -24.55 3.91 -0.51
CA ASP A 55 -24.43 2.71 0.34
C ASP A 55 -23.11 1.94 0.07
N LYS A 56 -22.56 2.03 -1.16
CA LYS A 56 -21.25 1.46 -1.52
C LYS A 56 -20.04 2.08 -0.79
N PHE A 57 -20.23 3.19 -0.09
CA PHE A 57 -19.20 3.87 0.69
C PHE A 57 -19.43 3.70 2.20
N LEU A 58 -20.40 2.88 2.61
CA LEU A 58 -20.55 2.54 4.02
C LEU A 58 -19.34 1.73 4.47
N ILE A 59 -18.85 2.06 5.66
CA ILE A 59 -17.73 1.39 6.28
C ILE A 59 -18.29 0.26 7.14
N GLU A 60 -17.99 -0.97 6.74
CA GLU A 60 -18.38 -2.18 7.45
C GLU A 60 -17.22 -2.67 8.31
N PRO A 61 -17.38 -2.76 9.65
CA PRO A 61 -16.34 -3.30 10.51
C PRO A 61 -16.23 -4.82 10.36
N HIS A 62 -15.00 -5.31 10.41
CA HIS A 62 -14.72 -6.72 10.63
C HIS A 62 -15.14 -7.10 12.06
N LYS A 63 -15.66 -8.31 12.20
CA LYS A 63 -16.01 -8.91 13.50
C LYS A 63 -14.98 -9.96 13.85
N ASP A 64 -14.25 -9.76 14.94
CA ASP A 64 -13.55 -10.81 15.65
C ASP A 64 -14.42 -11.31 16.81
N SER A 65 -14.04 -12.45 17.39
CA SER A 65 -14.63 -13.13 18.53
C SER A 65 -14.98 -12.25 19.74
N LYS A 66 -14.37 -11.07 19.90
CA LYS A 66 -14.63 -10.16 21.03
C LYS A 66 -14.79 -8.69 20.65
N GLU A 67 -14.34 -8.26 19.48
CA GLU A 67 -14.27 -6.85 19.11
C GLU A 67 -14.59 -6.63 17.63
N GLN A 68 -15.08 -5.42 17.33
CA GLN A 68 -15.25 -4.93 15.97
C GLN A 68 -14.11 -4.00 15.63
N TYR A 69 -13.61 -4.08 14.40
CA TYR A 69 -12.54 -3.21 13.95
C TYR A 69 -12.63 -2.89 12.46
N VAL A 70 -12.03 -1.77 12.08
CA VAL A 70 -11.86 -1.38 10.68
C VAL A 70 -10.37 -1.24 10.40
N GLU A 71 -9.91 -1.79 9.28
CA GLU A 71 -8.56 -1.53 8.80
C GLU A 71 -8.43 -0.08 8.36
N ARG A 72 -7.41 0.63 8.86
CA ARG A 72 -7.15 2.04 8.57
C ARG A 72 -7.11 2.31 7.07
N ASP A 73 -6.45 1.46 6.31
CA ASP A 73 -6.26 1.68 4.87
C ASP A 73 -7.60 1.55 4.13
N THR A 74 -8.45 0.62 4.53
CA THR A 74 -9.81 0.46 4.02
C THR A 74 -10.68 1.67 4.38
N PHE A 75 -10.61 2.14 5.62
CA PHE A 75 -11.28 3.36 6.08
C PHE A 75 -10.90 4.58 5.21
N ARG A 76 -9.59 4.82 5.06
CA ARG A 76 -9.07 5.96 4.27
C ARG A 76 -9.42 5.85 2.79
N LEU A 77 -9.38 4.64 2.23
CA LEU A 77 -9.71 4.37 0.83
C LEU A 77 -11.18 4.67 0.54
N ILE A 78 -12.09 4.12 1.33
CA ILE A 78 -13.53 4.31 1.16
C ILE A 78 -13.90 5.79 1.29
N LEU A 79 -13.44 6.44 2.36
CA LEU A 79 -13.72 7.85 2.62
C LEU A 79 -13.09 8.77 1.58
N GLY A 80 -11.84 8.52 1.18
CA GLY A 80 -11.17 9.26 0.11
C GLY A 80 -11.86 9.10 -1.25
N GLY A 81 -12.38 7.91 -1.55
CA GLY A 81 -13.18 7.64 -2.75
C GLY A 81 -14.50 8.41 -2.76
N LEU A 82 -15.21 8.46 -1.63
CA LEU A 82 -16.43 9.26 -1.48
C LEU A 82 -16.17 10.75 -1.70
N ILE A 83 -15.13 11.30 -1.04
CA ILE A 83 -14.75 12.71 -1.19
C ILE A 83 -14.36 13.02 -2.65
N SER A 84 -13.61 12.12 -3.29
CA SER A 84 -13.21 12.31 -4.71
C SER A 84 -14.42 12.30 -5.64
N ARG A 85 -15.39 11.42 -5.40
CA ARG A 85 -16.65 11.40 -6.15
C ARG A 85 -17.43 12.70 -5.98
N LEU A 86 -17.64 13.14 -4.73
CA LEU A 86 -18.33 14.40 -4.44
C LEU A 86 -17.62 15.60 -5.06
N HIS A 87 -16.29 15.60 -5.03
CA HIS A 87 -15.50 16.63 -5.67
C HIS A 87 -15.72 16.66 -7.19
N GLY A 88 -15.62 15.53 -7.88
CA GLY A 88 -15.86 15.47 -9.33
C GLY A 88 -17.30 15.84 -9.72
N GLU A 89 -18.28 15.50 -8.88
CA GLU A 89 -19.69 15.70 -9.17
C GLU A 89 -20.18 17.13 -8.85
N TYR A 90 -19.69 17.74 -7.77
CA TYR A 90 -20.20 19.03 -7.27
C TYR A 90 -19.18 20.16 -7.18
N PHE A 91 -17.88 19.86 -7.20
CA PHE A 91 -16.79 20.82 -6.94
C PHE A 91 -15.64 20.69 -7.95
N SER A 92 -15.91 20.22 -9.17
CA SER A 92 -14.88 19.95 -10.20
C SER A 92 -14.16 21.20 -10.69
N ASP A 93 -14.76 22.37 -10.45
CA ASP A 93 -14.21 23.70 -10.66
C ASP A 93 -13.24 24.16 -9.56
N GLU A 94 -13.20 23.46 -8.42
CA GLU A 94 -12.37 23.80 -7.27
C GLU A 94 -11.04 23.02 -7.29
N LEU A 95 -10.08 23.47 -6.47
CA LEU A 95 -8.82 22.75 -6.33
C LEU A 95 -9.06 21.38 -5.69
N ALA A 96 -8.45 20.34 -6.27
CA ALA A 96 -8.57 18.98 -5.76
C ALA A 96 -8.15 18.90 -4.29
N PRO A 97 -8.95 18.23 -3.44
CA PRO A 97 -8.84 18.29 -1.97
C PRO A 97 -7.57 17.63 -1.41
N PHE A 98 -6.81 16.93 -2.25
CA PHE A 98 -5.65 16.13 -1.86
C PHE A 98 -4.41 16.41 -2.72
N ARG A 99 -4.27 17.62 -3.28
CA ARG A 99 -3.02 18.01 -3.97
C ARG A 99 -1.82 17.79 -3.04
N GLY A 100 -0.98 16.82 -3.36
CA GLY A 100 0.22 16.46 -2.59
C GLY A 100 0.06 15.29 -1.61
N MET A 101 -1.13 14.69 -1.46
CA MET A 101 -1.26 13.40 -0.77
C MET A 101 -1.23 12.27 -1.82
N PRO A 102 -0.45 11.19 -1.61
CA PRO A 102 -0.48 10.04 -2.51
C PRO A 102 -1.91 9.52 -2.57
N SER A 103 -2.55 9.69 -3.73
CA SER A 103 -3.89 9.16 -3.95
C SER A 103 -3.79 7.64 -3.84
N THR A 104 -4.47 7.07 -2.86
CA THR A 104 -4.65 5.63 -2.72
C THR A 104 -5.56 5.13 -3.85
N ILE A 105 -5.04 5.13 -5.08
CA ILE A 105 -5.29 3.99 -5.94
C ILE A 105 -4.23 2.98 -5.49
N LYS A 106 -4.56 2.17 -4.48
CA LYS A 106 -3.85 0.88 -4.28
C LYS A 106 -4.24 -0.04 -5.44
N THR A 107 -3.84 0.35 -6.64
CA THR A 107 -3.72 -0.58 -7.76
C THR A 107 -2.73 -1.63 -7.26
N GLN A 108 -2.96 -2.90 -7.59
CA GLN A 108 -2.06 -4.04 -7.36
C GLN A 108 -0.58 -3.81 -7.77
N ASN A 109 -0.24 -2.65 -8.33
CA ASN A 109 1.11 -2.17 -8.60
C ASN A 109 1.98 -1.91 -7.36
N GLU A 110 1.48 -1.58 -6.16
CA GLU A 110 2.42 -1.29 -5.04
C GLU A 110 3.16 -2.54 -4.52
N GLN A 111 2.51 -3.70 -4.50
CA GLN A 111 3.19 -4.96 -4.18
C GLN A 111 4.16 -5.34 -5.31
N GLN A 112 3.78 -5.19 -6.58
CA GLN A 112 4.69 -5.43 -7.70
C GLN A 112 5.88 -4.45 -7.73
N ILE A 113 5.67 -3.16 -7.50
CA ILE A 113 6.75 -2.15 -7.47
C ILE A 113 7.69 -2.42 -6.30
N LYS A 114 7.18 -2.77 -5.10
CA LYS A 114 8.05 -3.19 -3.98
C LYS A 114 8.81 -4.47 -4.28
N SER A 115 8.18 -5.47 -4.92
CA SER A 115 8.86 -6.70 -5.31
C SER A 115 9.92 -6.47 -6.40
N VAL A 116 9.66 -5.60 -7.37
CA VAL A 116 10.61 -5.23 -8.43
C VAL A 116 11.76 -4.40 -7.85
N GLN A 117 11.47 -3.42 -6.98
CA GLN A 117 12.51 -2.62 -6.31
C GLN A 117 13.38 -3.48 -5.41
N MET A 118 12.78 -4.37 -4.61
CA MET A 118 13.53 -5.32 -3.78
C MET A 118 14.39 -6.25 -4.63
N PHE A 119 13.90 -6.68 -5.80
CA PHE A 119 14.68 -7.49 -6.72
C PHE A 119 15.88 -6.72 -7.29
N LEU A 120 15.70 -5.47 -7.69
CA LEU A 120 16.78 -4.59 -8.17
C LEU A 120 17.82 -4.30 -7.07
N ASP A 121 17.37 -4.03 -5.84
CA ASP A 121 18.26 -3.79 -4.70
C ASP A 121 19.09 -5.03 -4.39
N ILE A 122 18.49 -6.23 -4.46
CA ILE A 122 19.19 -7.49 -4.28
C ILE A 122 20.20 -7.73 -5.42
N GLN A 123 19.83 -7.44 -6.68
CA GLN A 123 20.76 -7.53 -7.81
C GLN A 123 21.97 -6.60 -7.60
N SER A 124 21.75 -5.37 -7.15
CA SER A 124 22.83 -4.42 -6.85
C SER A 124 23.76 -4.94 -5.76
N LYS A 125 23.20 -5.46 -4.65
CA LYS A 125 24.01 -6.04 -3.55
C LYS A 125 24.86 -7.22 -4.01
N ILE A 126 24.33 -8.11 -4.85
CA ILE A 126 25.09 -9.24 -5.42
C ILE A 126 26.22 -8.72 -6.32
N ILE A 127 25.96 -7.66 -7.09
CA ILE A 127 26.96 -7.02 -7.95
C ILE A 127 28.12 -6.45 -7.13
N ASP A 128 27.79 -5.72 -6.06
CA ASP A 128 28.76 -5.06 -5.18
C ASP A 128 29.55 -6.06 -4.32
N SER A 129 28.88 -7.10 -3.83
CA SER A 129 29.51 -8.15 -3.01
C SER A 129 30.61 -8.90 -3.76
N SER A 130 30.51 -8.99 -5.09
CA SER A 130 31.57 -9.62 -5.92
C SER A 130 32.93 -8.94 -5.77
N LYS A 131 32.98 -7.65 -5.40
CA LYS A 131 34.25 -6.92 -5.18
C LYS A 131 34.92 -7.29 -3.85
N GLN A 132 34.22 -7.99 -2.95
CA GLN A 132 34.66 -8.28 -1.59
C GLN A 132 35.30 -9.66 -1.43
N PHE A 133 35.29 -10.49 -2.48
CA PHE A 133 35.84 -11.85 -2.43
C PHE A 133 37.05 -11.98 -3.35
N ASP A 134 38.08 -12.68 -2.85
CA ASP A 134 39.31 -12.92 -3.56
C ASP A 134 39.08 -13.69 -4.86
N GLU A 135 39.85 -13.35 -5.89
CA GLU A 135 39.76 -13.95 -7.21
C GLU A 135 40.09 -15.46 -7.13
N GLY A 136 39.21 -16.30 -7.69
CA GLY A 136 39.36 -17.77 -7.65
C GLY A 136 38.80 -18.45 -6.39
N SER A 137 38.35 -17.72 -5.38
CA SER A 137 37.67 -18.26 -4.19
C SER A 137 36.34 -18.96 -4.54
N LYS A 138 35.87 -19.83 -3.64
CA LYS A 138 34.58 -20.55 -3.83
C LYS A 138 33.41 -19.56 -3.80
N GLU A 139 33.54 -18.54 -2.97
CA GLU A 139 32.61 -17.42 -2.80
C GLU A 139 32.53 -16.56 -4.07
N LYS A 140 33.67 -16.27 -4.70
CA LYS A 140 33.72 -15.54 -5.97
C LYS A 140 33.04 -16.34 -7.08
N LYS A 141 33.35 -17.64 -7.20
CA LYS A 141 32.72 -18.54 -8.18
C LYS A 141 31.21 -18.66 -7.96
N PHE A 142 30.77 -18.74 -6.70
CA PHE A 142 29.37 -18.71 -6.33
C PHE A 142 28.69 -17.42 -6.79
N ILE A 143 29.26 -16.24 -6.49
CA ILE A 143 28.68 -14.96 -6.87
C ILE A 143 28.63 -14.79 -8.39
N ASP A 144 29.69 -15.17 -9.11
CA ASP A 144 29.72 -15.03 -10.56
C ASP A 144 28.71 -15.96 -11.25
N LYS A 145 28.49 -17.16 -10.71
CA LYS A 145 27.44 -18.08 -11.17
C LYS A 145 26.04 -17.57 -10.82
N LEU A 146 25.88 -17.01 -9.62
CA LEU A 146 24.63 -16.38 -9.18
C LEU A 146 24.27 -15.22 -10.10
N LYS A 147 25.22 -14.32 -10.39
CA LYS A 147 25.06 -13.21 -11.35
C LYS A 147 24.58 -13.67 -12.71
N GLY A 148 25.23 -14.68 -13.28
CA GLY A 148 24.85 -15.23 -14.59
C GLY A 148 23.47 -15.90 -14.61
N SER A 149 22.94 -16.28 -13.44
CA SER A 149 21.66 -16.95 -13.29
C SER A 149 20.51 -16.00 -12.88
N LEU A 150 20.82 -14.76 -12.45
CA LEU A 150 19.83 -13.78 -12.00
C LEU A 150 18.78 -13.42 -13.06
N SER A 151 19.13 -13.45 -14.34
CA SER A 151 18.19 -13.19 -15.44
C SER A 151 17.11 -14.26 -15.59
N THR A 152 17.28 -15.43 -14.96
CA THR A 152 16.30 -16.53 -14.99
C THR A 152 15.34 -16.50 -13.80
N VAL A 153 15.53 -15.58 -12.86
CA VAL A 153 14.76 -15.50 -11.63
C VAL A 153 13.58 -14.54 -11.79
N SER A 154 12.36 -15.04 -11.57
CA SER A 154 11.12 -14.28 -11.77
C SER A 154 10.54 -13.67 -10.48
N ASN A 155 10.97 -14.18 -9.32
CA ASN A 155 10.47 -13.76 -8.01
C ASN A 155 11.49 -14.08 -6.90
N VAL A 156 11.26 -13.56 -5.69
CA VAL A 156 12.16 -13.71 -4.54
C VAL A 156 12.31 -15.17 -4.07
N ASN A 157 11.26 -15.99 -4.18
CA ASN A 157 11.33 -17.40 -3.77
C ASN A 157 12.26 -18.20 -4.71
N ASP A 158 12.21 -17.91 -6.01
CA ASP A 158 13.12 -18.49 -6.99
C ASP A 158 14.57 -18.06 -6.72
N LEU A 159 14.77 -16.81 -6.29
CA LEU A 159 16.09 -16.30 -5.90
C LEU A 159 16.66 -17.06 -4.70
N ILE A 160 15.85 -17.25 -3.65
CA ILE A 160 16.27 -17.96 -2.44
C ILE A 160 16.64 -19.41 -2.79
N LYS A 161 15.83 -20.09 -3.59
CA LYS A 161 16.12 -21.47 -4.05
C LYS A 161 17.42 -21.53 -4.84
N LEU A 162 17.65 -20.57 -5.73
CA LEU A 162 18.88 -20.48 -6.51
C LEU A 162 20.11 -20.25 -5.61
N CYS A 163 20.01 -19.34 -4.64
CA CYS A 163 21.09 -19.09 -3.68
C CYS A 163 21.44 -20.33 -2.87
N LEU A 164 20.43 -21.05 -2.34
CA LEU A 164 20.65 -22.26 -1.55
C LEU A 164 21.29 -23.37 -2.39
N LYS A 165 20.80 -23.58 -3.62
CA LYS A 165 21.35 -24.59 -4.54
C LYS A 165 22.79 -24.31 -4.91
N LEU A 166 23.11 -23.06 -5.26
CA LEU A 166 24.49 -22.68 -5.60
C LEU A 166 25.39 -22.71 -4.36
N ALA A 167 24.88 -22.38 -3.18
CA ALA A 167 25.66 -22.48 -1.94
C ALA A 167 26.07 -23.92 -1.66
N GLU A 168 25.16 -24.88 -1.87
CA GLU A 168 25.46 -26.31 -1.77
C GLU A 168 26.47 -26.76 -2.85
N GLU A 169 26.28 -26.33 -4.11
CA GLU A 169 27.16 -26.69 -5.24
C GLU A 169 28.61 -26.21 -5.05
N PHE A 170 28.80 -24.99 -4.53
CA PHE A 170 30.12 -24.40 -4.32
C PHE A 170 30.68 -24.62 -2.91
N GLY A 171 29.93 -25.25 -2.01
CA GLY A 171 30.31 -25.48 -0.61
C GLY A 171 30.43 -24.18 0.20
N VAL A 172 29.59 -23.20 -0.10
CA VAL A 172 29.53 -21.91 0.60
C VAL A 172 28.55 -22.01 1.77
N GLY A 173 29.01 -21.69 2.98
CA GLY A 173 28.16 -21.73 4.17
C GLY A 173 27.06 -20.66 4.17
N LEU A 174 25.92 -20.96 4.81
CA LEU A 174 24.79 -20.03 4.94
C LEU A 174 25.17 -18.67 5.53
N ALA A 175 26.14 -18.62 6.45
CA ALA A 175 26.67 -17.37 7.00
C ALA A 175 27.30 -16.47 5.92
N THR A 176 28.00 -17.06 4.95
CA THR A 176 28.59 -16.33 3.83
C THR A 176 27.52 -15.86 2.84
N VAL A 177 26.47 -16.68 2.63
CA VAL A 177 25.30 -16.28 1.84
C VAL A 177 24.59 -15.08 2.47
N LEU A 178 24.39 -15.08 3.79
CA LEU A 178 23.75 -13.96 4.50
C LEU A 178 24.58 -12.67 4.45
N LYS A 179 25.92 -12.76 4.45
CA LYS A 179 26.81 -11.59 4.31
C LYS A 179 26.62 -10.84 2.98
N ILE A 180 26.16 -11.51 1.93
CA ILE A 180 25.91 -10.90 0.61
C ILE A 180 24.64 -10.03 0.64
N PHE A 181 23.69 -10.34 1.53
CA PHE A 181 22.40 -9.65 1.62
C PHE A 181 22.30 -8.69 2.81
N SER A 182 23.26 -8.74 3.73
CA SER A 182 23.43 -7.79 4.85
C SER A 182 23.95 -6.47 4.32
#